data_AF-A0A8S4QYU0-F1
#
_entry.id   AF-A0A8S4QYU0-F1
#
_cell.length_a   1.000
_cell.length_b   1.000
_cell.length_c   1.000
_cell.angle_alpha   90.00
_cell.angle_beta   90.00
_cell.angle_gamma   90.00
#
_symmetry.space_group_name_H-M   'P 1'
#
loop_
_entity.id
_entity.type
_entity.pdbx_description
1 polymer ?
#
loop_
_entity_poly.entity_id
_entity_poly.type
_entity_poly.pdbx_seq_one_letter_code
_entity_poly.pdbx_strand_id
1 'polypeptide(L)' 'MRRKKENWAKDITEWYPRDGKRRRGRPFRRWEDDLRSTAGPLWTRKTHDREAWKNLAEAYAKQNNQA' A
#
# COMPACT_ATOMS: atom_id res chain seq x y z
N MET A 1 -3.16 -2.48 -46.08
CA MET A 1 -2.07 -3.21 -45.38
C MET A 1 -0.92 -2.25 -45.13
N ARG A 2 -0.61 -1.91 -43.87
CA ARG A 2 0.70 -1.34 -43.48
C ARG A 2 1.00 -1.80 -42.06
N ARG A 3 1.80 -2.87 -41.95
CA ARG A 3 2.33 -3.35 -40.67
C ARG A 3 3.00 -2.17 -39.96
N LYS A 4 2.50 -1.77 -38.80
CA LYS A 4 3.27 -0.94 -37.86
C LYS A 4 4.46 -1.80 -37.44
N LYS A 5 5.59 -1.63 -38.11
CA LYS A 5 6.87 -2.07 -37.54
C LYS A 5 7.04 -1.22 -36.29
N GLU A 6 6.99 -1.89 -35.14
CA GLU A 6 7.45 -1.37 -33.86
C GLU A 6 8.92 -0.98 -34.06
N ASN A 7 9.15 0.30 -34.35
CA ASN A 7 10.49 0.85 -34.50
C ASN A 7 11.00 1.11 -33.09
N TRP A 8 11.54 0.07 -32.46
CA TRP A 8 12.25 0.11 -31.18
C TRP A 8 13.18 1.34 -31.06
N ALA A 9 13.82 1.73 -32.17
CA ALA A 9 14.70 2.89 -32.22
C ALA A 9 13.97 4.22 -31.96
N LYS A 10 12.72 4.37 -32.42
CA LYS A 10 11.91 5.57 -32.17
C LYS A 10 11.45 5.62 -30.71
N ASP A 11 11.05 4.48 -30.16
CA ASP A 11 10.65 4.36 -28.74
C ASP A 11 11.81 4.66 -27.78
N ILE A 12 13.05 4.28 -28.14
CA ILE A 12 14.26 4.64 -27.39
C ILE A 12 14.61 6.13 -27.55
N THR A 13 14.39 6.72 -28.72
CA THR A 13 14.74 8.14 -28.96
C THR A 13 13.72 9.09 -28.31
N GLU A 14 12.46 8.69 -28.25
CA GLU A 14 11.36 9.44 -27.65
C GLU A 14 11.23 9.20 -26.13
N TRP A 15 12.37 8.92 -25.45
CA TRP A 15 12.53 8.58 -24.02
C TRP A 15 11.97 9.62 -23.01
N TYR A 16 11.25 10.62 -23.49
CA TYR A 16 10.46 11.50 -22.64
C TYR A 16 9.00 11.06 -22.68
N PRO A 17 8.48 10.39 -21.62
CA PRO A 17 7.08 10.02 -21.57
C PRO A 17 6.24 11.30 -21.43
N ARG A 18 5.82 11.85 -22.57
CA ARG A 18 4.89 12.99 -22.68
C ARG A 18 3.52 12.61 -22.13
N ASP A 19 3.14 11.34 -22.30
CA ASP A 19 1.88 10.79 -21.83
C ASP A 19 2.11 9.52 -21.00
N GLY A 20 1.72 9.58 -19.73
CA GLY A 20 1.76 8.45 -18.82
C GLY A 20 1.59 8.88 -17.37
N LYS A 21 0.43 8.58 -16.77
CA LYS A 21 0.29 8.69 -15.31
C LYS A 21 1.23 7.66 -14.67
N ARG A 22 2.26 8.13 -13.95
CA ARG A 22 3.12 7.25 -13.15
C ARG A 22 2.25 6.38 -12.24
N ARG A 23 2.55 5.09 -12.15
CA ARG A 23 1.92 4.20 -11.17
C ARG A 23 2.09 4.82 -9.78
N ARG A 24 1.03 4.76 -8.96
CA ARG A 24 1.14 5.17 -7.55
C ARG A 24 2.30 4.39 -6.94
N GLY A 25 3.25 5.10 -6.35
CA GLY A 25 4.39 4.52 -5.67
C GLY A 25 3.94 3.74 -4.43
N ARG A 26 4.89 3.44 -3.55
CA ARG A 26 4.60 2.79 -2.27
C ARG A 26 3.49 3.57 -1.53
N PRO A 27 2.39 2.92 -1.13
CA PRO A 27 1.41 3.55 -0.26
C PRO A 27 2.11 4.17 0.95
N PHE A 28 1.78 5.42 1.27
CA PHE A 28 2.38 6.12 2.40
C PHE A 28 2.14 5.37 3.72
N ARG A 29 0.99 4.69 3.80
CA ARG A 29 0.53 3.97 4.97
C ARG A 29 1.30 2.67 5.17
N ARG A 30 1.90 2.53 6.34
CA ARG A 30 2.55 1.30 6.82
C ARG A 30 1.56 0.53 7.70
N TRP A 31 1.73 -0.78 7.81
CA TRP A 31 0.96 -1.61 8.75
C TRP A 31 1.07 -1.11 10.21
N GLU A 32 2.20 -0.49 10.55
CA GLU A 32 2.43 0.14 11.85
C GLU A 32 1.49 1.34 12.10
N ASP A 33 1.12 2.08 11.06
CA ASP A 33 0.22 3.24 11.19
C ASP A 33 -1.19 2.78 11.59
N ASP A 34 -1.64 1.63 11.07
CA ASP A 34 -2.93 1.04 11.43
C ASP A 34 -2.95 0.55 12.87
N LEU A 35 -1.84 -0.02 13.34
CA LEU A 35 -1.66 -0.39 14.74
C LEU A 35 -1.64 0.82 15.66
N ARG A 36 -0.94 1.90 15.27
CA ARG A 36 -0.90 3.15 16.03
C ARG A 36 -2.27 3.81 16.09
N SER A 37 -3.06 3.74 15.00
CA SER A 37 -4.43 4.24 14.95
C SER A 37 -5.38 3.44 15.86
N THR A 38 -5.22 2.11 15.92
CA THR A 38 -6.15 1.23 16.65
C THR A 38 -5.78 1.09 18.13
N ALA A 39 -4.50 0.86 18.43
CA ALA A 39 -4.01 0.60 19.79
C ALA A 39 -3.47 1.87 20.49
N GLY A 40 -3.24 2.95 19.74
CA GLY A 40 -2.69 4.21 20.25
C GLY A 40 -1.15 4.26 20.27
N PRO A 41 -0.56 5.36 20.75
CA PRO A 41 0.89 5.58 20.71
C PRO A 41 1.71 4.62 21.58
N LEU A 42 1.10 3.99 22.59
CA LEU A 42 1.71 2.99 23.48
C LEU A 42 1.45 1.55 23.02
N TRP A 43 1.17 1.32 21.73
CA TRP A 43 0.86 -0.01 21.19
C TRP A 43 1.95 -1.05 21.50
N THR A 44 3.23 -0.64 21.51
CA THR A 44 4.37 -1.49 21.89
C THR A 44 4.35 -1.97 23.34
N ARG A 45 3.70 -1.24 24.25
CA ARG A 45 3.49 -1.69 25.63
C ARG A 45 2.29 -2.65 25.71
N LYS A 46 1.24 -2.36 24.94
CA LYS A 46 0.04 -3.21 24.87
C LYS A 46 0.31 -4.58 24.26
N THR A 47 1.27 -4.70 23.34
CA THR A 47 1.69 -6.00 22.77
C THR A 47 2.34 -6.93 23.78
N HIS A 48 2.82 -6.41 24.92
CA HIS A 48 3.40 -7.23 25.97
C HIS A 48 2.34 -8.05 26.73
N ASP A 49 1.11 -7.53 26.78
CA ASP A 49 -0.04 -8.27 27.27
C ASP A 49 -0.70 -9.03 26.12
N ARG A 50 -0.52 -10.36 26.12
CA ARG A 50 -1.03 -11.23 25.06
C ARG A 50 -2.56 -11.28 25.00
N GLU A 51 -3.24 -11.15 26.13
CA GLU A 51 -4.70 -11.21 26.19
C GLU A 51 -5.30 -9.92 25.65
N ALA A 52 -4.77 -8.78 26.11
CA ALA A 52 -5.14 -7.48 25.56
C ALA A 52 -4.86 -7.39 24.05
N TRP A 53 -3.72 -7.93 23.58
CA TRP A 53 -3.38 -7.93 22.17
C TRP A 53 -4.33 -8.77 21.32
N LYS A 54 -4.73 -9.95 21.81
CA LYS A 54 -5.68 -10.83 21.12
C LYS A 54 -7.05 -10.15 20.95
N ASN A 55 -7.57 -9.52 22.01
CA ASN A 55 -8.84 -8.80 21.97
C ASN A 55 -8.81 -7.63 20.97
N LEU A 56 -7.67 -6.94 20.90
CA LEU A 56 -7.48 -5.80 19.99
C LEU A 56 -7.41 -6.26 18.52
N ALA A 57 -6.76 -7.40 18.25
CA ALA A 57 -6.74 -8.01 16.93
C ALA A 57 -8.13 -8.49 16.48
N GLU A 58 -8.91 -9.10 17.38
CA GLU A 58 -10.29 -9.51 17.10
C GLU A 58 -11.21 -8.32 16.80
N ALA A 59 -11.06 -7.21 17.54
CA ALA A 59 -11.79 -5.98 17.28
C ALA A 59 -11.42 -5.37 15.90
N TYR A 60 -10.14 -5.37 15.55
CA TYR A 60 -9.66 -4.90 14.25
C TYR A 60 -10.19 -5.76 13.08
N ALA A 61 -10.21 -7.09 13.23
CA ALA A 61 -10.75 -8.00 12.23
C ALA A 61 -12.27 -7.83 12.05
N LYS A 62 -13.01 -7.60 13.14
CA LYS A 62 -14.45 -7.30 13.09
C LYS A 62 -14.75 -5.99 12.34
N GLN A 63 -14.00 -4.92 12.62
CA GLN A 63 -14.17 -3.64 11.92
C GLN A 63 -13.90 -3.75 10.41
N ASN A 64 -12.87 -4.50 10.00
CA ASN A 64 -12.56 -4.68 8.57
C ASN A 64 -13.54 -5.61 7.83
N ASN A 65 -14.25 -6.50 8.53
CA ASN A 65 -15.28 -7.37 7.94
C ASN A 65 -16.67 -6.73 7.87
N GLN A 66 -16.85 -5.51 8.39
CA GLN A 66 -18.11 -4.75 8.33
C GLN A 66 -18.13 -3.69 7.22
N ALA A 67 -17.09 -3.60 6.39
CA ALA A 67 -16.98 -2.73 5.22
C ALA A 67 -17.16 -3.54 3.93
#